data_AF-A0A3N9VJ20-F1
#
_entry.id   AF-A0A3N9VJ20-F1
#
_cell.length_a   1.000
_cell.length_b   1.000
_cell.length_c   1.000
_cell.angle_alpha   90.00
_cell.angle_beta   90.00
_cell.angle_gamma   90.00
#
_symmetry.space_group_name_H-M   'P 1'
#
loop_
_entity.id
_entity.type
_entity.pdbx_description
1 polymer ?
#
loop_
_entity_poly.entity_id
_entity_poly.type
_entity_poly.pdbx_seq_one_letter_code
_entity_poly.pdbx_strand_id
1 'polypeptide(L)'
;MNPNPDNFTHLDKHVKINLAENVALMECAVGDEKGYSFFALGSGSGTGHLSNEGAFKVQTVRLDDIVKEKGVSPDFIKIDAEGAGMLVLTGANQLITDKKPVIYLSTHGDEVHRKCCSFLQDRDYRLEPILGNDVQTTRELVCYPFSDKSYQAQ
;
A
#
# COMPACT_ATOMS: atom_id res chain seq x y z
N MET A 1 -0.57 -5.26 7.08
CA MET A 1 -0.60 -6.48 6.25
C MET A 1 0.82 -6.77 5.81
N ASN A 2 1.31 -8.00 5.98
CA ASN A 2 2.66 -8.38 5.53
C ASN A 2 2.67 -9.87 5.14
N PRO A 3 3.14 -10.24 3.94
CA PRO A 3 3.15 -11.64 3.49
C PRO A 3 4.34 -12.46 3.98
N ASN A 4 5.43 -11.83 4.45
CA ASN A 4 6.61 -12.55 4.90
C ASN A 4 6.41 -13.02 6.35
N PRO A 5 6.38 -14.35 6.63
CA PRO A 5 6.12 -14.87 7.97
C PRO A 5 7.15 -14.45 9.03
N ASP A 6 8.41 -14.28 8.62
CA ASP A 6 9.48 -13.84 9.53
C ASP A 6 9.25 -12.38 9.94
N ASN A 7 8.97 -11.51 8.97
CA ASN A 7 8.62 -10.11 9.24
C ASN A 7 7.33 -10.00 10.06
N PHE A 8 6.35 -10.86 9.79
CA PHE A 8 5.12 -10.92 10.57
C PHE A 8 5.38 -11.26 12.05
N THR A 9 6.27 -12.23 12.30
CA THR A 9 6.70 -12.60 13.65
C THR A 9 7.37 -11.44 14.38
N HIS A 10 8.18 -10.64 13.68
CA HIS A 10 8.76 -9.43 14.26
C HIS A 10 7.69 -8.39 14.59
N LEU A 11 6.75 -8.11 13.66
CA LEU A 11 5.65 -7.18 13.88
C LEU A 11 4.79 -7.55 15.10
N ASP A 12 4.45 -8.84 15.25
CA ASP A 12 3.71 -9.35 16.41
C ASP A 12 4.45 -9.09 17.74
N LYS A 13 5.77 -9.31 17.77
CA LYS A 13 6.60 -8.97 18.94
C LYS A 13 6.57 -7.47 19.24
N HIS A 14 6.67 -6.62 18.21
CA HIS A 14 6.59 -5.16 18.39
C HIS A 14 5.25 -4.72 18.98
N VAL A 15 4.13 -5.28 18.50
CA VAL A 15 2.79 -4.99 19.05
C VAL A 15 2.72 -5.39 20.53
N LYS A 16 3.21 -6.59 20.88
CA LYS A 16 3.20 -7.10 22.26
C LYS A 16 4.05 -6.28 23.22
N ILE A 17 5.27 -5.89 22.82
CA ILE A 17 6.19 -5.12 23.68
C ILE A 17 5.66 -3.70 23.92
N ASN A 18 4.97 -3.11 22.94
CA ASN A 18 4.40 -1.77 23.08
C ASN A 18 2.98 -1.75 23.66
N LEU A 19 2.40 -2.92 23.98
CA LEU A 19 1.01 -3.05 24.45
C LEU A 19 0.01 -2.31 23.53
N ALA A 20 0.25 -2.40 22.21
CA ALA A 20 -0.54 -1.65 21.25
C ALA A 20 -1.90 -2.34 21.00
N GLU A 21 -2.98 -1.77 21.56
CA GLU A 21 -4.33 -2.33 21.44
C GLU A 21 -5.07 -1.87 20.16
N ASN A 22 -4.54 -0.85 19.48
CA ASN A 22 -5.11 -0.25 18.27
C ASN A 22 -4.49 -0.79 16.98
N VAL A 23 -3.83 -1.95 17.02
CA VAL A 23 -3.14 -2.55 15.87
C VAL A 23 -3.71 -3.93 15.55
N ALA A 24 -4.17 -4.10 14.31
CA ALA A 24 -4.52 -5.40 13.77
C ALA A 24 -3.47 -5.86 12.75
N LEU A 25 -2.92 -7.06 12.97
CA LEU A 25 -1.96 -7.67 12.05
C LEU A 25 -2.68 -8.67 11.13
N MET A 26 -2.28 -8.69 9.86
CA MET A 26 -2.80 -9.61 8.85
C MET A 26 -1.65 -10.18 8.02
N GLU A 27 -1.48 -11.50 8.05
CA GLU A 27 -0.42 -12.23 7.34
C GLU A 27 -0.89 -12.54 5.91
N CYS A 28 -0.85 -11.52 5.06
CA CYS A 28 -1.27 -11.62 3.67
C CYS A 28 -0.52 -10.61 2.79
N ALA A 29 -0.46 -10.92 1.50
CA ALA A 29 -0.07 -9.96 0.47
C ALA A 29 -1.30 -9.18 0.02
N VAL A 30 -1.11 -7.90 -0.28
CA VAL A 30 -2.14 -7.06 -0.91
C VAL A 30 -1.86 -6.99 -2.40
N GLY A 31 -2.87 -7.23 -3.21
CA GLY A 31 -2.79 -7.16 -4.66
C GLY A 31 -4.15 -6.84 -5.29
N ASP A 32 -4.24 -7.02 -6.60
CA ASP A 32 -5.43 -6.77 -7.41
C ASP A 32 -6.40 -7.96 -7.46
N GLU A 33 -5.96 -9.14 -7.02
CA GLU A 33 -6.77 -10.36 -6.97
C GLU A 33 -6.74 -11.05 -5.61
N LYS A 34 -7.87 -11.68 -5.25
CA LYS A 34 -7.99 -12.53 -4.06
C LYS A 34 -7.62 -13.96 -4.40
N GLY A 35 -6.84 -14.62 -3.54
CA GLY A 35 -6.48 -16.01 -3.72
C GLY A 35 -5.26 -16.41 -2.92
N TYR A 36 -4.39 -17.18 -3.56
CA TYR A 36 -3.10 -17.58 -3.02
C TYR A 36 -2.05 -17.44 -4.11
N SER A 37 -0.86 -17.01 -3.70
CA SER A 37 0.32 -16.93 -4.56
C SER A 37 1.53 -17.40 -3.76
N PHE A 38 2.70 -17.48 -4.40
CA PHE A 38 3.95 -17.71 -3.68
C PHE A 38 4.67 -16.40 -3.44
N PHE A 39 5.32 -16.28 -2.29
CA PHE A 39 6.20 -15.18 -1.96
C PHE A 39 7.65 -15.65 -2.09
N ALA A 40 8.38 -15.00 -3.00
CA ALA A 40 9.81 -15.21 -3.19
C ALA A 40 10.58 -14.18 -2.35
N LEU A 41 11.53 -14.67 -1.55
CA LEU A 41 12.43 -13.81 -0.77
C LEU A 41 13.41 -13.11 -1.71
N GLY A 42 13.64 -11.82 -1.46
CA GLY A 42 14.72 -11.08 -2.11
C GLY A 42 16.08 -11.32 -1.46
N SER A 43 17.05 -10.47 -1.79
CA SER A 43 18.43 -10.59 -1.28
C SER A 43 18.59 -10.18 0.19
N GLY A 44 17.60 -9.50 0.78
CA GLY A 44 17.57 -9.10 2.20
C GLY A 44 16.23 -9.41 2.88
N SER A 45 16.22 -9.32 4.22
CA SER A 45 15.04 -9.65 5.05
C SER A 45 13.82 -8.75 4.82
N GLY A 46 14.05 -7.54 4.29
CA GLY A 46 12.99 -6.58 3.96
C GLY A 46 12.47 -6.67 2.51
N THR A 47 13.08 -7.51 1.67
CA THR A 47 12.81 -7.53 0.22
C THR A 47 12.11 -8.81 -0.21
N GLY A 48 11.23 -8.72 -1.20
CA GLY A 48 10.53 -9.88 -1.74
C GLY A 48 9.34 -9.52 -2.61
N HIS A 49 8.85 -10.49 -3.39
CA HIS A 49 7.78 -10.27 -4.36
C HIS A 49 6.88 -11.49 -4.50
N LEU A 50 5.66 -11.27 -5.02
CA LEU A 50 4.77 -12.35 -5.42
C LEU A 50 5.27 -13.01 -6.70
N SER A 51 5.13 -14.33 -6.77
CA SER A 51 5.63 -15.18 -7.84
C SER A 51 4.76 -16.44 -8.00
N ASN A 52 4.90 -17.14 -9.13
CA ASN A 52 4.29 -18.45 -9.34
C ASN A 52 4.98 -19.57 -8.55
N GLU A 53 6.18 -19.30 -8.05
CA GLU A 53 7.01 -20.17 -7.22
C GLU A 53 7.71 -19.37 -6.13
N GLY A 54 8.01 -19.97 -4.99
CA GLY A 54 8.65 -19.22 -3.90
C GLY A 54 8.71 -20.01 -2.61
N ALA A 55 9.31 -19.39 -1.59
CA ALA A 55 9.56 -20.03 -0.31
C ALA A 55 8.27 -20.29 0.47
N PHE A 56 7.28 -19.41 0.34
CA PHE A 56 6.04 -19.47 1.12
C PHE A 56 4.82 -19.34 0.24
N LYS A 57 3.79 -20.13 0.51
CA LYS A 57 2.45 -19.90 -0.04
C LYS A 57 1.75 -18.89 0.84
N VAL A 58 1.31 -17.77 0.27
CA VAL A 58 0.70 -16.65 1.00
C VAL A 58 -0.69 -16.36 0.47
N GLN A 59 -1.58 -15.91 1.34
CA GLN A 59 -2.88 -15.41 0.92
C GLN A 59 -2.71 -14.05 0.22
N THR A 60 -3.39 -13.87 -0.91
CA THR A 60 -3.52 -12.56 -1.57
C THR A 60 -4.92 -12.00 -1.33
N VAL A 61 -5.00 -10.70 -1.03
CA VAL A 61 -6.26 -9.99 -0.78
C VAL A 61 -6.30 -8.67 -1.53
N ARG A 62 -7.51 -8.25 -1.91
CA ARG A 62 -7.77 -6.87 -2.34
C ARG A 62 -8.05 -5.99 -1.14
N LEU A 63 -7.55 -4.75 -1.15
CA LEU A 63 -7.82 -3.83 -0.05
C LEU A 63 -9.30 -3.43 0.01
N ASP A 64 -9.96 -3.29 -1.14
CA ASP A 64 -11.40 -3.04 -1.22
C ASP A 64 -12.23 -4.09 -0.44
N ASP A 65 -11.86 -5.37 -0.57
CA ASP A 65 -12.53 -6.48 0.10
C ASP A 65 -12.36 -6.38 1.62
N ILE A 66 -11.15 -6.08 2.09
CA ILE A 66 -10.85 -5.96 3.52
C ILE A 66 -11.60 -4.78 4.14
N VAL A 67 -11.58 -3.63 3.49
CA VAL A 67 -12.29 -2.42 3.92
C VAL A 67 -13.78 -2.69 4.06
N LYS A 68 -14.36 -3.37 3.07
CA LYS A 68 -15.77 -3.77 3.07
C LYS A 68 -16.09 -4.79 4.17
N GLU A 69 -15.27 -5.83 4.33
CA GLU A 69 -15.49 -6.89 5.32
C GLU A 69 -15.37 -6.36 6.76
N LYS A 70 -14.37 -5.52 7.02
CA LYS A 70 -14.11 -4.98 8.36
C LYS A 70 -14.93 -3.73 8.67
N GLY A 71 -15.61 -3.14 7.68
CA GLY A 71 -16.37 -1.91 7.84
C GLY A 71 -15.51 -0.70 8.20
N VAL A 72 -14.23 -0.70 7.81
CA VAL A 72 -13.30 0.38 8.09
C VAL A 72 -13.25 1.36 6.92
N SER A 73 -12.99 2.65 7.19
CA SER A 73 -12.78 3.66 6.16
C SER A 73 -11.54 4.46 6.55
N PRO A 74 -10.35 4.08 6.05
CA PRO A 74 -9.10 4.74 6.45
C PRO A 74 -9.06 6.19 5.95
N ASP A 75 -8.58 7.10 6.79
CA ASP A 75 -8.22 8.47 6.36
C ASP A 75 -6.86 8.51 5.64
N PHE A 76 -5.99 7.53 5.95
CA PHE A 76 -4.63 7.43 5.43
C PHE A 76 -4.29 5.99 5.05
N ILE A 77 -3.52 5.82 3.97
CA ILE A 77 -2.94 4.52 3.57
C ILE A 77 -1.44 4.70 3.38
N LYS A 78 -0.64 3.81 3.97
CA LYS A 78 0.78 3.66 3.61
C LYS A 78 0.96 2.45 2.72
N ILE A 79 1.58 2.64 1.57
CA ILE A 79 1.93 1.60 0.60
C ILE A 79 3.45 1.63 0.43
N ASP A 80 4.09 0.63 1.02
CA ASP A 80 5.52 0.36 0.85
C ASP A 80 5.66 -1.12 0.50
N ALA A 81 5.53 -1.39 -0.80
CA ALA A 81 5.50 -2.73 -1.36
C ALA A 81 6.43 -2.75 -2.57
N GLU A 82 7.59 -3.38 -2.42
CA GLU A 82 8.63 -3.46 -3.44
C GLU A 82 8.07 -4.03 -4.76
N GLY A 83 8.02 -3.19 -5.79
CA GLY A 83 7.49 -3.53 -7.13
C GLY A 83 5.98 -3.77 -7.22
N ALA A 84 5.28 -3.97 -6.10
CA ALA A 84 3.86 -4.33 -6.07
C ALA A 84 2.90 -3.14 -5.83
N GLY A 85 3.42 -1.91 -5.69
CA GLY A 85 2.60 -0.72 -5.42
C GLY A 85 1.40 -0.56 -6.37
N MET A 86 1.57 -0.82 -7.67
CA MET A 86 0.49 -0.75 -8.65
C MET A 86 -0.59 -1.82 -8.41
N LEU A 87 -0.22 -3.04 -8.03
CA LEU A 87 -1.19 -4.10 -7.73
C LEU A 87 -2.02 -3.73 -6.51
N VAL A 88 -1.39 -3.14 -5.48
CA VAL A 88 -2.07 -2.63 -4.29
C VAL A 88 -3.07 -1.52 -4.66
N LEU A 89 -2.65 -0.55 -5.48
CA LEU A 89 -3.53 0.55 -5.92
C LEU A 89 -4.74 0.03 -6.71
N THR A 90 -4.54 -0.93 -7.62
CA THR A 90 -5.64 -1.56 -8.37
C THR A 90 -6.59 -2.31 -7.44
N GLY A 91 -6.07 -3.07 -6.48
CA GLY A 91 -6.87 -3.77 -5.46
C GLY A 91 -7.59 -2.87 -4.47
N ALA A 92 -7.23 -1.58 -4.42
CA ALA A 92 -7.81 -0.53 -3.60
C ALA A 92 -8.62 0.48 -4.44
N ASN A 93 -8.94 0.18 -5.70
CA ASN A 93 -9.51 1.14 -6.63
C ASN A 93 -10.81 1.76 -6.10
N GLN A 94 -11.69 0.97 -5.50
CA GLN A 94 -12.96 1.48 -5.00
C GLN A 94 -12.76 2.36 -3.76
N LEU A 95 -11.90 1.92 -2.83
CA LEU A 95 -11.50 2.72 -1.67
C LEU A 95 -10.91 4.08 -2.08
N ILE A 96 -9.97 4.09 -3.03
CA ILE A 96 -9.29 5.30 -3.50
C ILE A 96 -10.28 6.26 -4.17
N THR A 97 -11.23 5.73 -4.92
CA THR A 97 -12.22 6.51 -5.67
C THR A 97 -13.32 7.06 -4.74
N ASP A 98 -13.86 6.22 -3.86
CA ASP A 98 -15.05 6.55 -3.07
C ASP A 98 -14.72 7.24 -1.75
N LYS A 99 -13.59 6.90 -1.13
CA LYS A 99 -13.21 7.41 0.20
C LYS A 99 -12.09 8.43 0.18
N LYS A 100 -11.32 8.49 -0.90
CA LYS A 100 -10.29 9.50 -1.13
C LYS A 100 -9.33 9.67 0.08
N PRO A 101 -8.71 8.59 0.60
CA PRO A 101 -7.74 8.71 1.70
C PRO A 101 -6.47 9.42 1.24
N VAL A 102 -5.70 10.03 2.13
CA VAL A 102 -4.33 10.47 1.81
C VAL A 102 -3.44 9.23 1.70
N ILE A 103 -2.59 9.16 0.68
CA ILE A 103 -1.73 7.99 0.41
C ILE A 103 -0.26 8.36 0.56
N TYR A 104 0.45 7.62 1.40
CA TYR A 104 1.92 7.63 1.45
C TYR A 104 2.42 6.45 0.62
N LEU A 105 3.10 6.73 -0.49
CA LEU A 105 3.47 5.72 -1.47
C LEU A 105 4.98 5.70 -1.67
N SER A 106 5.58 4.53 -1.43
CA SER A 106 6.94 4.19 -1.87
C SER A 106 6.88 3.41 -3.18
N THR A 107 7.71 3.80 -4.14
CA THR A 107 7.76 3.20 -5.49
C THR A 107 9.15 2.65 -5.78
N HIS A 108 9.21 1.48 -6.42
CA HIS A 108 10.45 0.78 -6.71
C HIS A 108 10.49 0.44 -8.21
N GLY A 109 11.36 1.14 -8.95
CA GLY A 109 11.49 1.02 -10.41
C GLY A 109 10.67 2.08 -11.19
N ASP A 110 11.26 2.59 -12.28
CA ASP A 110 10.72 3.71 -13.06
C ASP A 110 9.35 3.43 -13.68
N GLU A 111 9.15 2.20 -14.16
CA GLU A 111 7.88 1.84 -14.80
C GLU A 111 6.73 1.80 -13.80
N VAL A 112 6.95 1.14 -12.65
CA VAL A 112 5.96 1.07 -11.57
C VAL A 112 5.67 2.47 -11.03
N HIS A 113 6.72 3.28 -10.82
CA HIS A 113 6.57 4.67 -10.38
C HIS A 113 5.64 5.47 -11.31
N ARG A 114 5.90 5.44 -12.61
CA ARG A 114 5.10 6.17 -13.61
C ARG A 114 3.64 5.68 -13.66
N LYS A 115 3.44 4.36 -13.60
CA LYS A 115 2.10 3.75 -13.57
C LYS A 115 1.31 4.16 -12.33
N CYS A 116 1.93 4.10 -11.15
CA CYS A 116 1.30 4.55 -9.91
C CYS A 116 0.96 6.05 -9.95
N CYS A 117 1.87 6.88 -10.46
CA CYS A 117 1.63 8.32 -10.57
C CYS A 117 0.43 8.62 -11.48
N SER A 118 0.42 8.05 -12.68
CA SER A 118 -0.70 8.20 -13.62
C SER A 118 -2.01 7.74 -13.01
N PHE A 119 -2.04 6.55 -12.39
CA PHE A 119 -3.25 5.99 -11.79
C PHE A 119 -3.87 6.92 -10.73
N LEU A 120 -3.04 7.54 -9.90
CA LEU A 120 -3.49 8.44 -8.84
C LEU A 120 -3.90 9.81 -9.41
N GLN A 121 -3.15 10.34 -10.37
CA GLN A 121 -3.50 11.59 -11.07
C GLN A 121 -4.85 11.47 -11.80
N ASP A 122 -5.09 10.34 -12.49
CA ASP A 122 -6.36 10.03 -13.16
C ASP A 122 -7.55 9.93 -12.19
N ARG A 123 -7.28 9.83 -10.88
CA ARG A 123 -8.27 9.77 -9.80
C ARG A 123 -8.26 11.04 -8.95
N ASP A 124 -7.83 12.15 -9.53
CA ASP A 124 -7.79 13.45 -8.88
C ASP A 124 -6.98 13.41 -7.58
N TYR A 125 -5.74 12.93 -7.64
CA TYR A 125 -4.77 13.15 -6.58
C TYR A 125 -3.71 14.16 -7.01
N ARG A 126 -3.32 15.03 -6.07
CA ARG A 126 -2.11 15.84 -6.13
C ARG A 126 -0.97 15.07 -5.48
N LEU A 127 0.14 14.95 -6.21
CA LEU A 127 1.31 14.20 -5.78
C LEU A 127 2.39 15.18 -5.33
N GLU A 128 2.96 14.95 -4.17
CA GLU A 128 4.04 15.75 -3.60
C GLU A 128 5.19 14.83 -3.18
N PRO A 129 6.45 15.19 -3.48
CA PRO A 129 7.60 14.43 -3.01
C PRO A 129 7.74 14.56 -1.49
N ILE A 130 7.98 13.46 -0.77
CA ILE A 130 8.33 13.51 0.66
C ILE A 130 9.75 14.07 0.83
N LEU A 131 10.65 13.69 -0.07
CA LEU A 131 12.04 14.13 -0.10
C LEU A 131 12.36 14.73 -1.47
N GLY A 132 13.09 15.85 -1.48
CA GLY A 132 13.41 16.57 -2.71
C GLY A 132 12.26 17.46 -3.19
N ASN A 133 12.25 17.77 -4.48
CA ASN A 133 11.34 18.75 -5.07
C ASN A 133 10.72 18.29 -6.42
N ASP A 134 10.93 17.03 -6.81
CA ASP A 134 10.46 16.50 -8.09
C ASP A 134 9.78 15.14 -7.92
N VAL A 135 8.52 15.08 -8.34
CA VAL A 135 7.68 13.88 -8.31
C VAL A 135 8.24 12.78 -9.21
N GLN A 136 8.88 13.11 -10.33
CA GLN A 136 9.35 12.12 -11.31
C GLN A 136 10.58 11.35 -10.83
N THR A 137 11.39 11.97 -9.98
CA THR A 137 12.66 11.40 -9.52
C THR A 137 12.60 10.89 -8.08
N THR A 138 11.66 11.38 -7.25
CA THR A 138 11.44 10.80 -5.93
C THR A 138 10.90 9.37 -6.02
N ARG A 139 11.15 8.59 -4.97
CA ARG A 139 10.51 7.30 -4.75
C ARG A 139 9.47 7.32 -3.65
N GLU A 140 9.45 8.39 -2.86
CA GLU A 140 8.58 8.57 -1.71
C GLU A 140 7.64 9.75 -1.98
N LEU A 141 6.34 9.46 -2.01
CA LEU A 141 5.28 10.39 -2.37
C LEU A 141 4.25 10.50 -1.26
N VAL A 142 3.73 11.71 -1.04
CA VAL A 142 2.42 11.91 -0.43
C VAL A 142 1.44 12.26 -1.54
N CYS A 143 0.29 11.59 -1.57
CA CYS A 143 -0.75 11.82 -2.54
C CYS A 143 -1.99 12.30 -1.79
N TYR A 144 -2.34 13.56 -2.02
CA TYR A 144 -3.53 14.18 -1.46
C TYR A 144 -4.67 14.07 -2.46
N PRO A 145 -5.87 13.62 -2.06
CA PRO A 145 -7.03 13.76 -2.93
C PRO A 145 -7.27 15.25 -3.19
N PHE A 146 -7.65 15.62 -4.41
CA PHE A 146 -8.22 16.94 -4.63
C PHE A 146 -9.52 17.01 -3.83
N SER A 147 -9.51 17.78 -2.76
CA SER A 147 -10.76 18.17 -2.12
C SER A 147 -11.43 19.18 -3.04
N ASP A 148 -12.61 18.85 -3.54
CA ASP A 148 -13.49 19.84 -4.13
C ASP A 148 -13.99 20.74 -2.98
N LYS A 149 -13.19 21.71 -2.59
CA LYS A 149 -13.53 22.70 -1.58
C LYS A 149 -13.04 24.06 -2.03
N SER A 150 -14.00 24.83 -2.51
CA SER A 150 -14.42 26.08 -1.88
C SER A 150 -14.21 26.09 -0.34
N TYR A 151 -12.95 25.99 0.12
CA TYR A 151 -12.51 26.57 1.38
C TYR A 151 -12.16 28.03 1.07
N GLN A 152 -13.22 28.83 0.87
CA GLN A 152 -13.12 30.26 1.17
C GLN A 152 -12.94 30.34 2.68
N ALA A 153 -11.73 30.69 3.12
CA ALA A 153 -11.53 31.15 4.48
C ALA A 153 -12.40 32.41 4.67
N GLN A 154 -13.38 32.31 5.57
CA GLN A 154 -13.93 33.47 6.26
C GLN A 154 -13.01 33.82 7.43
#